data_AF-A0A5E7XXU9-F1
#
_entry.id   AF-A0A5E7XXU9-F1
#
_cell.length_a   1.000
_cell.length_b   1.000
_cell.length_c   1.000
_cell.angle_alpha   90.00
_cell.angle_beta   90.00
_cell.angle_gamma   90.00
#
_symmetry.space_group_name_H-M   'P 1'
#
loop_
_entity.id
_entity.type
_entity.pdbx_description
1 polymer ?
#
loop_
_entity_poly.entity_id
_entity_poly.type
_entity_poly.pdbx_seq_one_letter_code
_entity_poly.pdbx_strand_id
1 'polypeptide(L)'
;MTSIYHATLNAEEASALMRPVNGSGGFQSLLRSLQKAFDPKKNEIVLTSEQVEKIRRYSKDYGAGGFEDRLDGIHRNLPHILD
;
A
#
# COMPACT_ATOMS: atom_id res chain seq x y z
N MET A 1 1.72 20.88 -5.89
CA MET A 1 2.83 19.93 -6.13
C MET A 1 2.44 18.61 -5.49
N THR A 2 2.45 17.51 -6.24
CA THR A 2 2.16 16.17 -5.68
C THR A 2 3.46 15.62 -5.10
N SER A 3 3.51 15.39 -3.79
CA SER A 3 4.66 14.73 -3.17
C SER A 3 4.67 13.25 -3.54
N ILE A 4 5.87 12.73 -3.80
CA ILE A 4 6.10 11.33 -4.13
C ILE A 4 6.86 10.68 -2.97
N TYR A 5 6.43 9.48 -2.59
CA TYR A 5 6.97 8.68 -1.52
C TYR A 5 7.43 7.34 -2.08
N HIS A 6 8.52 6.83 -1.53
CA HIS A 6 9.12 5.56 -1.93
C HIS A 6 9.09 4.64 -0.72
N ALA A 7 8.66 3.39 -0.91
CA ALA A 7 8.71 2.36 0.11
C ALA A 7 9.30 1.08 -0.49
N THR A 8 10.25 0.47 0.22
CA THR A 8 10.82 -0.83 -0.16
C THR A 8 10.06 -1.93 0.57
N LEU A 9 9.60 -2.95 -0.15
CA LEU A 9 8.87 -4.09 0.43
C LEU A 9 9.78 -5.31 0.51
N ASN A 10 9.69 -6.08 1.58
CA ASN A 10 10.31 -7.40 1.60
C ASN A 10 9.50 -8.41 0.76
N ALA A 11 10.01 -9.64 0.62
CA ALA A 11 9.37 -10.66 -0.21
C ALA A 11 7.96 -11.06 0.27
N GLU A 12 7.73 -11.07 1.59
CA GLU A 12 6.43 -11.41 2.17
C GLU A 12 5.41 -10.29 1.93
N GLU A 13 5.83 -9.03 2.11
CA GLU A 13 5.01 -7.84 1.90
C GLU A 13 4.67 -7.65 0.43
N ALA A 14 5.64 -7.86 -0.46
CA ALA A 14 5.43 -7.85 -1.90
C ALA A 14 4.45 -8.95 -2.33
N SER A 15 4.62 -10.17 -1.79
CA SER A 15 3.71 -11.29 -2.05
C SER A 15 2.29 -10.96 -1.56
N ALA A 16 2.15 -10.40 -0.36
CA ALA A 16 0.86 -9.98 0.20
C ALA A 16 0.18 -8.91 -0.65
N LEU A 17 0.92 -7.90 -1.11
CA LEU A 17 0.43 -6.86 -2.01
C LEU A 17 -0.05 -7.46 -3.34
N MET A 18 0.71 -8.39 -3.92
CA MET A 18 0.46 -8.97 -5.25
C MET A 18 -0.64 -10.04 -5.29
N ARG A 19 -1.19 -10.43 -4.13
CA ARG A 19 -2.33 -11.37 -4.09
C ARG A 19 -3.52 -10.84 -4.91
N PRO A 20 -4.29 -11.71 -5.59
CA PRO A 20 -5.45 -11.28 -6.39
C PRO A 20 -6.41 -10.38 -5.62
N VAL A 21 -6.97 -9.39 -6.32
CA VAL A 21 -7.97 -8.44 -5.79
C VAL A 21 -9.35 -8.81 -6.32
N ASN A 22 -10.14 -9.49 -5.49
CA ASN A 22 -11.50 -9.92 -5.81
C ASN A 22 -12.55 -8.87 -5.41
N GLY A 23 -13.59 -8.72 -6.23
CA GLY A 23 -14.69 -7.78 -6.00
C GLY A 23 -14.44 -6.36 -6.51
N SER A 24 -15.36 -5.46 -6.18
CA SER A 24 -15.36 -4.05 -6.60
C SER A 24 -15.58 -3.14 -5.38
N GLY A 25 -15.00 -1.95 -5.44
CA GLY A 25 -15.05 -0.98 -4.33
C GLY A 25 -13.84 -0.07 -4.28
N GLY A 26 -13.90 0.96 -3.42
CA GLY A 26 -12.81 1.93 -3.25
C GLY A 26 -11.50 1.28 -2.81
N PHE A 27 -11.58 0.27 -1.94
CA PHE A 27 -10.41 -0.46 -1.43
C PHE A 27 -9.78 -1.35 -2.51
N GLN A 28 -10.58 -2.10 -3.25
CA GLN A 28 -10.12 -2.95 -4.35
C GLN A 28 -9.48 -2.09 -5.45
N SER A 29 -10.02 -0.90 -5.71
CA SER A 29 -9.40 0.07 -6.62
C SER A 29 -8.07 0.58 -6.10
N LEU A 30 -7.94 0.84 -4.79
CA LEU A 30 -6.66 1.21 -4.17
C LEU A 30 -5.64 0.08 -4.32
N LEU A 31 -5.97 -1.16 -3.93
CA LEU A 31 -5.04 -2.29 -4.03
C LEU A 31 -4.54 -2.50 -5.47
N ARG A 32 -5.43 -2.44 -6.48
CA ARG A 32 -5.01 -2.53 -7.89
C ARG A 32 -4.10 -1.39 -8.30
N SER A 33 -4.36 -0.18 -7.81
CA SER A 33 -3.47 0.96 -8.04
C SER A 33 -2.10 0.76 -7.41
N LEU A 34 -2.03 0.17 -6.22
CA LEU A 34 -0.77 -0.11 -5.53
C LEU A 34 0.01 -1.23 -6.23
N GLN A 35 -0.67 -2.30 -6.63
CA GLN A 35 -0.07 -3.37 -7.45
C GLN A 35 0.52 -2.85 -8.76
N LYS A 36 -0.16 -1.89 -9.41
CA LYS A 36 0.35 -1.24 -10.63
C LYS A 36 1.56 -0.33 -10.38
N ALA A 37 1.65 0.24 -9.18
CA ALA A 37 2.74 1.15 -8.80
C ALA A 37 3.97 0.42 -8.24
N PHE A 38 3.85 -0.87 -7.92
CA PHE A 38 4.94 -1.70 -7.43
C PHE A 38 5.86 -2.15 -8.56
N ASP A 39 7.17 -1.92 -8.39
CA ASP A 39 8.24 -2.44 -9.25
C ASP A 39 8.81 -3.74 -8.65
N PRO A 40 8.46 -4.92 -9.20
CA PRO A 40 8.93 -6.19 -8.67
C PRO A 40 10.42 -6.44 -8.91
N LYS A 41 11.09 -5.67 -9.80
CA LYS A 41 12.54 -5.80 -10.01
C LYS A 41 13.33 -5.10 -8.91
N LYS A 42 12.76 -4.03 -8.35
CA LYS A 42 13.39 -3.21 -7.30
C LYS A 42 12.83 -3.49 -5.91
N ASN A 43 11.75 -4.27 -5.82
CA ASN A 43 10.94 -4.42 -4.61
C ASN A 43 10.53 -3.07 -4.02
N GLU A 44 10.16 -2.13 -4.88
CA GLU A 44 9.88 -0.75 -4.49
C GLU A 44 8.50 -0.33 -4.98
N ILE A 45 7.77 0.41 -4.16
CA ILE A 45 6.51 1.03 -4.55
C ILE A 45 6.64 2.56 -4.47
N VAL A 46 6.16 3.21 -5.53
CA VAL A 46 6.12 4.66 -5.62
C VAL A 46 4.69 5.14 -5.35
N LEU A 47 4.52 5.97 -4.35
CA LEU A 47 3.22 6.42 -3.85
C LEU A 47 3.07 7.92 -3.99
N THR A 48 1.90 8.38 -4.41
CA THR A 48 1.53 9.79 -4.35
C THR A 48 1.01 10.15 -2.96
N SER A 49 1.06 11.44 -2.60
CA SER A 49 0.42 11.94 -1.38
C SER A 49 -1.05 11.54 -1.24
N GLU A 50 -1.80 11.48 -2.35
CA GLU A 50 -3.20 11.02 -2.34
C GLU A 50 -3.35 9.53 -2.02
N GLN A 51 -2.42 8.69 -2.49
CA GLN A 51 -2.41 7.26 -2.18
C GLN A 51 -2.03 7.03 -0.72
N VAL A 52 -1.05 7.77 -0.20
CA VAL A 52 -0.68 7.74 1.22
C VAL A 52 -1.87 8.13 2.10
N GLU A 53 -2.58 9.22 1.78
CA GLU A 53 -3.78 9.62 2.51
C GLU A 53 -4.93 8.61 2.44
N LYS A 54 -5.06 7.90 1.31
CA LYS A 54 -6.02 6.79 1.21
C LYS A 54 -5.60 5.62 2.08
N ILE A 55 -4.34 5.19 2.01
CA ILE A 55 -3.79 4.13 2.86
C ILE A 55 -4.01 4.47 4.33
N ARG A 56 -3.73 5.71 4.75
CA ARG A 56 -3.94 6.19 6.12
C ARG A 56 -5.40 6.12 6.57
N ARG A 57 -6.34 6.57 5.73
CA ARG A 57 -7.78 6.47 6.04
C ARG A 57 -8.21 5.03 6.21
N TYR A 58 -7.86 4.19 5.24
CA TYR A 58 -8.15 2.76 5.26
C TYR A 58 -7.53 2.07 6.48
N SER A 59 -6.29 2.39 6.85
CA SER A 59 -5.61 1.84 8.03
C SER A 59 -6.21 2.28 9.37
N LYS A 60 -6.82 3.47 9.45
CA LYS A 60 -7.54 3.94 10.66
C LYS A 60 -8.92 3.32 10.80
N ASP A 61 -9.63 3.12 9.68
CA ASP A 61 -11.03 2.70 9.69
C ASP A 61 -11.21 1.18 9.83
N TYR A 62 -10.18 0.39 9.52
CA TYR A 62 -10.23 -1.07 9.59
C TYR A 62 -9.31 -1.61 10.68
N GLY A 63 -9.90 -2.21 11.71
CA GLY A 63 -9.19 -2.95 12.75
C GLY A 63 -8.76 -4.36 12.33
N ALA A 64 -7.85 -4.94 13.13
CA ALA A 64 -7.12 -6.18 12.90
C ALA A 64 -7.90 -7.30 12.19
N GLY A 65 -7.40 -7.68 11.01
CA GLY A 65 -7.87 -8.72 10.11
C GLY A 65 -7.07 -8.70 8.81
N GLY A 66 -7.27 -9.65 7.88
CA GLY A 66 -6.46 -9.82 6.65
C GLY A 66 -6.38 -8.62 5.67
N PHE A 67 -7.02 -7.51 6.05
CA PHE A 67 -6.85 -6.16 5.53
C PHE A 67 -5.49 -5.54 5.91
N GLU A 68 -5.10 -5.67 7.19
CA GLU A 68 -3.87 -5.12 7.77
C GLU A 68 -2.66 -5.74 7.08
N ASP A 69 -2.61 -7.07 6.96
CA ASP A 69 -1.48 -7.81 6.38
C ASP A 69 -0.97 -7.30 5.02
N ARG A 70 -1.86 -6.80 4.15
CA ARG A 70 -1.46 -6.32 2.81
C ARG A 70 -0.95 -4.89 2.79
N LEU A 71 -1.53 -4.01 3.63
CA LEU A 71 -1.17 -2.58 3.65
C LEU A 71 -0.15 -2.26 4.73
N ASP A 72 -0.05 -3.09 5.77
CA ASP A 72 0.84 -2.91 6.91
C ASP A 72 2.31 -2.93 6.49
N GLY A 73 2.68 -3.82 5.56
CA GLY A 73 4.02 -3.79 4.96
C GLY A 73 4.35 -2.47 4.26
N ILE A 74 3.39 -1.89 3.52
CA ILE A 74 3.58 -0.58 2.89
C ILE A 74 3.63 0.52 3.94
N HIS A 75 2.76 0.46 4.94
CA HIS A 75 2.68 1.45 6.01
C HIS A 75 3.96 1.50 6.84
N ARG A 76 4.54 0.35 7.21
CA ARG A 76 5.81 0.26 7.95
C ARG A 76 7.01 0.77 7.17
N ASN A 77 7.03 0.59 5.85
CA ASN A 77 8.16 0.96 4.99
C ASN A 77 8.01 2.34 4.34
N LEU A 78 6.91 3.05 4.59
CA LEU A 78 6.84 4.46 4.29
C LEU A 78 7.83 5.19 5.22
N PRO A 79 8.74 6.02 4.68
CA PRO A 79 9.64 6.83 5.52
C PRO A 79 8.78 7.63 6.49
N HIS A 80 9.12 7.61 7.79
CA HIS A 80 8.39 8.08 8.98
C HIS A 80 7.73 9.48 8.91
N ILE A 81 6.95 9.78 7.88
CA ILE A 81 6.19 11.02 7.68
C ILE A 81 4.79 10.84 8.31
N LEU A 82 4.68 9.90 9.26
CA LEU A 82 3.44 9.51 9.93
C LEU A 82 3.43 9.85 11.43
N ASP A 83 4.33 10.75 11.86
CA ASP A 83 4.18 11.53 13.10
C ASP A 83 3.37 12.81 12.84
#